data_AF-A0A7X7BQZ3-F1
#
_entry.id   AF-A0A7X7BQZ3-F1
#
_cell.length_a   1.000
_cell.length_b   1.000
_cell.length_c   1.000
_cell.angle_alpha   90.00
_cell.angle_beta   90.00
_cell.angle_gamma   90.00
#
_symmetry.space_group_name_H-M   'P 1'
#
loop_
_entity.id
_entity.type
_entity.pdbx_description
1 polymer ?
#
loop_
_entity_poly.entity_id
_entity_poly.type
_entity_poly.pdbx_seq_one_letter_code
_entity_poly.pdbx_strand_id
1 'polypeptide(L)'
;GHAMGNGPGGLKEYQEVFYKYPRIQGGFIWEWIDHGIQATDAKGETFYQYGGDFGEVPNDSNFVIDGMVFPNRQPSPALHEFKKVIQPVEVQFETQRQEVTIINRYDFKSLAHLKPILQLKQGQEMLLEVGLPSFDLPARQKETIALPLAIKEKLNETSAEVILSLLFFDTTESQERLENAVAWEQVVIGEYRKTSIPTLGAFDVEETATTLIVKNQELSVKFSKVNGRLQEWTDAKGQMVLENLAVNFWRATIDNDRLGIEEFFTKPVLSEWLDYGVNMLAERLVSFETTLTDEGITVATTSRIMPKTKDWGIELATSYHLSAPNIVSIELSGKPFGEHPRTLPRIGWKMSLPKTQQAVSWYGKGPHENYADSQEAGFIDVWQAQVADLFTPYVRPQENGNRMETRYVQVLNSQNQGLFVEKQKKPFNFSIHNYTTEILEKATHTNQLEEAKTSELMLDLAQYGLGSASCGPEVLPQHRLYLEPFHFSVTLQQVNG
;
A
#
# COMPACT_ATOMS: atom_id res chain seq x y z
N GLY A 1 4.20 -21.35 3.44
CA GLY A 1 3.79 -20.03 3.97
C GLY A 1 3.01 -20.26 5.24
N HIS A 2 3.41 -19.60 6.32
CA HIS A 2 2.68 -19.54 7.58
C HIS A 2 1.84 -18.26 7.61
N ALA A 3 0.52 -18.38 7.74
CA ALA A 3 -0.44 -17.31 7.47
C ALA A 3 -0.86 -16.52 8.73
N MET A 4 0.00 -16.46 9.74
CA MET A 4 -0.27 -15.72 10.97
C MET A 4 -0.42 -14.21 10.75
N GLY A 5 -1.60 -13.71 11.11
CA GLY A 5 -1.97 -12.30 10.95
C GLY A 5 -1.81 -11.82 9.50
N ASN A 6 -1.16 -10.66 9.35
CA ASN A 6 -0.78 -10.06 8.07
C ASN A 6 0.45 -10.78 7.49
N GLY A 7 0.17 -11.89 6.81
CA GLY A 7 1.10 -12.77 6.14
C GLY A 7 0.31 -13.90 5.46
N PRO A 8 0.97 -14.81 4.73
CA PRO A 8 2.40 -14.88 4.48
C PRO A 8 2.83 -14.05 3.28
N GLY A 9 4.00 -13.42 3.38
CA GLY A 9 4.76 -12.94 2.23
C GLY A 9 5.57 -14.04 1.55
N GLY A 10 5.95 -13.82 0.29
CA GLY A 10 6.86 -14.67 -0.48
C GLY A 10 6.23 -15.89 -1.14
N LEU A 11 4.90 -15.94 -1.28
CA LEU A 11 4.18 -17.07 -1.87
C LEU A 11 4.58 -17.31 -3.33
N LYS A 12 4.80 -16.24 -4.09
CA LYS A 12 5.25 -16.32 -5.49
C LYS A 12 6.58 -17.06 -5.62
N GLU A 13 7.55 -16.75 -4.79
CA GLU A 13 8.88 -17.36 -4.86
C GLU A 13 8.84 -18.86 -4.59
N TYR A 14 7.98 -19.32 -3.67
CA TYR A 14 7.70 -20.75 -3.51
C TYR A 14 7.15 -21.36 -4.80
N GLN A 15 6.18 -20.70 -5.43
CA GLN A 15 5.57 -21.19 -6.65
C GLN A 15 6.56 -21.25 -7.83
N GLU A 16 7.44 -20.25 -7.95
CA GLU A 16 8.52 -20.23 -8.94
C GLU A 16 9.48 -21.40 -8.73
N VAL A 17 9.84 -21.71 -7.48
CA VAL A 17 10.66 -22.88 -7.15
C VAL A 17 9.97 -24.19 -7.56
N PHE A 18 8.66 -24.32 -7.33
CA PHE A 18 7.89 -25.51 -7.71
C PHE A 18 7.89 -25.74 -9.23
N TYR A 19 7.78 -24.67 -10.03
CA TYR A 19 7.84 -24.80 -11.49
C TYR A 19 9.27 -24.94 -12.03
N LYS A 20 10.28 -24.44 -11.32
CA LYS A 20 11.68 -24.55 -11.74
C LYS A 20 12.28 -25.93 -11.49
N TYR A 21 11.92 -26.61 -10.40
CA TYR A 21 12.55 -27.86 -9.98
C TYR A 21 11.54 -29.01 -9.94
N PRO A 22 11.60 -29.98 -10.89
CA PRO A 22 10.58 -31.04 -11.03
C PRO A 22 10.36 -31.92 -9.79
N ARG A 23 11.36 -32.01 -8.88
CA ARG A 23 11.27 -32.80 -7.65
C ARG A 23 10.56 -32.07 -6.50
N ILE A 24 10.26 -30.78 -6.65
CA ILE A 24 9.56 -29.97 -5.65
C ILE A 24 8.13 -29.75 -6.15
N GLN A 25 7.22 -30.63 -5.74
CA GLN A 25 5.89 -30.74 -6.34
C GLN A 25 4.81 -29.92 -5.62
N GLY A 26 5.19 -28.82 -4.96
CA GLY A 26 4.29 -27.99 -4.17
C GLY A 26 4.51 -28.12 -2.66
N GLY A 27 3.50 -27.70 -1.91
CA GLY A 27 3.48 -27.74 -0.44
C GLY A 27 2.09 -27.42 0.11
N PHE A 28 1.97 -27.46 1.43
CA PHE A 28 0.74 -27.12 2.15
C PHE A 28 0.93 -25.79 2.88
N ILE A 29 -0.02 -24.87 2.71
CA ILE A 29 -0.08 -23.64 3.51
C ILE A 29 -0.50 -24.02 4.93
N TRP A 30 0.13 -23.38 5.91
CA TRP A 30 -0.26 -23.48 7.31
C TRP A 30 -0.92 -22.15 7.72
N GLU A 31 -2.21 -22.12 8.02
CA GLU A 31 -3.23 -23.15 7.80
C GLU A 31 -4.51 -22.55 7.22
N TRP A 32 -5.61 -23.31 7.22
CA TRP A 32 -6.83 -22.85 6.55
C TRP A 32 -7.52 -21.73 7.31
N ILE A 33 -7.74 -21.88 8.61
CA ILE A 33 -8.65 -21.03 9.39
C ILE A 33 -8.05 -20.63 10.73
N ASP A 34 -8.24 -19.38 11.12
CA ASP A 34 -7.92 -18.90 12.46
C ASP A 34 -8.78 -19.61 13.52
N HIS A 35 -8.14 -20.16 14.56
CA HIS A 35 -8.82 -20.81 15.67
C HIS A 35 -9.26 -19.82 16.77
N GLY A 36 -9.92 -18.73 16.36
CA GLY A 36 -10.50 -17.74 17.26
C GLY A 36 -11.91 -18.13 17.74
N ILE A 37 -12.15 -18.07 19.06
CA ILE A 37 -13.47 -18.36 19.64
C ILE A 37 -14.29 -17.08 19.69
N GLN A 38 -15.45 -17.06 19.02
CA GLN A 38 -16.31 -15.89 18.98
C GLN A 38 -16.82 -15.54 20.39
N ALA A 39 -16.68 -14.27 20.75
CA ALA A 39 -17.22 -13.67 21.96
C ALA A 39 -17.93 -12.35 21.64
N THR A 40 -18.70 -11.86 22.60
CA THR A 40 -19.35 -10.56 22.55
C THR A 40 -19.02 -9.79 23.81
N ASP A 41 -18.58 -8.55 23.66
CA ASP A 41 -18.22 -7.72 24.79
C ASP A 41 -19.46 -7.06 25.44
N ALA A 42 -19.23 -6.24 26.48
CA ALA A 42 -20.30 -5.54 27.19
C ALA A 42 -21.02 -4.46 26.36
N LYS A 43 -20.41 -4.00 25.25
CA LYS A 43 -21.00 -3.03 24.31
C LYS A 43 -21.80 -3.74 23.19
N GLY A 44 -21.73 -5.06 23.11
CA GLY A 44 -22.38 -5.85 22.06
C GLY A 44 -21.49 -6.07 20.83
N GLU A 45 -20.21 -5.72 20.89
CA GLU A 45 -19.26 -5.89 19.79
C GLU A 45 -18.77 -7.33 19.73
N THR A 46 -18.76 -7.91 18.53
CA THR A 46 -18.23 -9.26 18.30
C THR A 46 -16.73 -9.20 18.11
N PHE A 47 -15.99 -10.04 18.83
CA PHE A 47 -14.55 -10.22 18.70
C PHE A 47 -14.21 -11.70 18.85
N TYR A 48 -12.95 -12.08 18.65
CA TYR A 48 -12.49 -13.47 18.77
C TYR A 48 -11.43 -13.58 19.85
N GLN A 49 -11.68 -14.46 20.80
CA GLN A 49 -10.75 -14.81 21.87
C GLN A 49 -9.75 -15.87 21.40
N TYR A 50 -8.57 -15.86 21.97
CA TYR A 50 -7.50 -16.83 21.74
C TYR A 50 -6.80 -17.19 23.07
N GLY A 51 -5.63 -17.84 23.00
CA GLY A 51 -4.92 -18.32 24.19
C GLY A 51 -4.71 -17.23 25.25
N GLY A 52 -5.01 -17.57 26.51
CA GLY A 52 -4.93 -16.69 27.68
C GLY A 52 -6.26 -16.05 28.09
N ASP A 53 -7.22 -15.94 27.17
CA ASP A 53 -8.51 -15.29 27.46
C ASP A 53 -9.45 -16.15 28.33
N PHE A 54 -9.14 -17.43 28.53
CA PHE A 54 -9.92 -18.36 29.37
C PHE A 54 -9.25 -18.61 30.74
N GLY A 55 -8.19 -17.85 31.06
CA GLY A 55 -7.46 -17.95 32.33
C GLY A 55 -6.54 -19.16 32.44
N GLU A 56 -6.29 -19.86 31.34
CA GLU A 56 -5.42 -21.03 31.26
C GLU A 56 -3.93 -20.65 31.25
N VAL A 57 -3.13 -21.44 31.96
CA VAL A 57 -1.67 -21.29 32.04
C VAL A 57 -1.04 -22.70 32.02
N PRO A 58 -0.08 -22.99 31.11
CA PRO A 58 0.46 -22.09 30.08
C PRO A 58 -0.50 -21.88 28.89
N ASN A 59 -0.25 -20.81 28.12
CA ASN A 59 -0.87 -20.55 26.82
C ASN A 59 0.15 -19.89 25.86
N ASP A 60 -0.09 -20.00 24.55
CA ASP A 60 0.75 -19.43 23.48
C ASP A 60 0.08 -18.24 22.79
N SER A 61 -0.84 -17.53 23.47
CA SER A 61 -1.49 -16.32 22.95
C SER A 61 -2.15 -16.52 21.57
N ASN A 62 -1.98 -15.57 20.64
CA ASN A 62 -2.57 -15.57 19.30
C ASN A 62 -1.86 -16.51 18.29
N PHE A 63 -0.98 -17.41 18.73
CA PHE A 63 -0.29 -18.34 17.83
C PHE A 63 -1.22 -19.34 17.12
N VAL A 64 -2.47 -19.44 17.59
CA VAL A 64 -3.55 -20.22 16.97
C VAL A 64 -4.35 -19.43 15.90
N ILE A 65 -3.96 -18.18 15.64
CA ILE A 65 -4.58 -17.28 14.65
C ILE A 65 -3.64 -17.19 13.43
N ASP A 66 -3.59 -18.28 12.67
CA ASP A 66 -2.68 -18.48 11.55
C ASP A 66 -3.35 -19.03 10.30
N GLY A 67 -4.60 -18.62 10.06
CA GLY A 67 -5.42 -19.02 8.93
C GLY A 67 -5.38 -18.10 7.71
N MET A 68 -5.56 -18.70 6.54
CA MET A 68 -5.89 -17.99 5.29
C MET A 68 -7.33 -17.43 5.29
N VAL A 69 -8.18 -17.86 6.22
CA VAL A 69 -9.51 -17.30 6.47
C VAL A 69 -9.70 -16.97 7.94
N PHE A 70 -10.42 -15.88 8.20
CA PHE A 70 -10.79 -15.45 9.55
C PHE A 70 -11.73 -16.48 10.22
N PRO A 71 -11.97 -16.39 11.54
CA PRO A 71 -12.82 -17.35 12.24
C PRO A 71 -14.28 -17.38 11.72
N ASN A 72 -14.76 -16.32 11.09
CA ASN A 72 -16.09 -16.28 10.41
C ASN A 72 -16.07 -16.80 8.96
N ARG A 73 -14.96 -17.39 8.50
CA ARG A 73 -14.76 -17.96 7.16
C ARG A 73 -14.71 -16.90 6.05
N GLN A 74 -14.62 -15.62 6.39
CA GLN A 74 -14.29 -14.60 5.42
C GLN A 74 -12.82 -14.76 4.98
N PRO A 75 -12.52 -14.69 3.67
CA PRO A 75 -11.16 -14.67 3.17
C PRO A 75 -10.32 -13.56 3.83
N SER A 76 -9.10 -13.91 4.25
CA SER A 76 -8.10 -12.88 4.55
C SER A 76 -7.44 -12.39 3.25
N PRO A 77 -6.73 -11.25 3.26
CA PRO A 77 -5.97 -10.78 2.09
C PRO A 77 -5.01 -11.83 1.52
N ALA A 78 -4.44 -12.67 2.38
CA ALA A 78 -3.55 -13.75 1.99
C ALA A 78 -4.22 -14.77 1.06
N LEU A 79 -5.51 -15.07 1.23
CA LEU A 79 -6.21 -16.02 0.36
C LEU A 79 -6.39 -15.47 -1.06
N HIS A 80 -6.58 -14.16 -1.19
CA HIS A 80 -6.62 -13.51 -2.49
C HIS A 80 -5.25 -13.58 -3.19
N GLU A 81 -4.16 -13.32 -2.45
CA GLU A 81 -2.79 -13.48 -2.96
C GLU A 81 -2.54 -14.92 -3.42
N PHE A 82 -2.87 -15.89 -2.57
CA PHE A 82 -2.68 -17.31 -2.88
C PHE A 82 -3.47 -17.72 -4.13
N LYS A 83 -4.73 -17.28 -4.29
CA LYS A 83 -5.55 -17.51 -5.49
C LYS A 83 -4.82 -17.07 -6.77
N LYS A 84 -4.22 -15.88 -6.78
CA LYS A 84 -3.42 -15.41 -7.93
C LYS A 84 -2.17 -16.28 -8.12
N VAL A 85 -1.39 -16.50 -7.06
CA VAL A 85 -0.11 -17.21 -7.14
C VAL A 85 -0.27 -18.61 -7.75
N ILE A 86 -1.33 -19.33 -7.37
CA ILE A 86 -1.57 -20.70 -7.86
C ILE A 86 -2.41 -20.79 -9.14
N GLN A 87 -2.72 -19.66 -9.79
CA GLN A 87 -3.64 -19.65 -10.92
C GLN A 87 -3.19 -20.61 -12.05
N PRO A 88 -4.13 -21.31 -12.71
CA PRO A 88 -3.80 -22.38 -13.65
C PRO A 88 -3.41 -21.88 -15.04
N VAL A 89 -3.50 -20.57 -15.30
CA VAL A 89 -3.13 -19.95 -16.57
C VAL A 89 -2.08 -18.89 -16.31
N GLU A 90 -0.92 -19.00 -16.94
CA GLU A 90 0.08 -17.94 -16.94
C GLU A 90 0.00 -17.15 -18.23
N VAL A 91 0.16 -15.83 -18.12
CA VAL A 91 0.12 -14.89 -19.23
C VAL A 91 1.40 -14.09 -19.22
N GLN A 92 2.01 -13.94 -20.40
CA GLN A 92 3.20 -13.12 -20.62
C GLN A 92 2.86 -12.14 -21.72
N PHE A 93 2.98 -10.84 -21.45
CA PHE A 93 2.72 -9.79 -22.42
C PHE A 93 4.01 -9.30 -23.07
N GLU A 94 4.06 -9.32 -24.40
CA GLU A 94 5.17 -8.83 -25.20
C GLU A 94 4.76 -7.54 -25.91
N THR A 95 4.73 -6.43 -25.16
CA THR A 95 4.18 -5.14 -25.61
C THR A 95 4.85 -4.59 -26.86
N GLN A 96 6.17 -4.78 -27.04
CA GLN A 96 6.90 -4.35 -28.23
C GLN A 96 6.49 -5.11 -29.50
N ARG A 97 6.18 -6.40 -29.36
CA ARG A 97 5.69 -7.24 -30.48
C ARG A 97 4.17 -7.19 -30.62
N GLN A 98 3.48 -6.59 -29.65
CA GLN A 98 2.03 -6.59 -29.53
C GLN A 98 1.47 -8.02 -29.61
N GLU A 99 2.07 -8.89 -28.82
CA GLU A 99 1.74 -10.32 -28.68
C GLU A 99 1.49 -10.64 -27.21
N VAL A 100 0.76 -11.73 -26.98
CA VAL A 100 0.56 -12.31 -25.65
C VAL A 100 0.78 -13.81 -25.73
N THR A 101 1.59 -14.35 -24.82
CA THR A 101 1.81 -15.78 -24.66
C THR A 101 0.99 -16.29 -23.48
N ILE A 102 0.20 -17.33 -23.74
CA ILE A 102 -0.68 -17.96 -22.76
C ILE A 102 -0.17 -19.38 -22.51
N ILE A 103 0.01 -19.74 -21.25
CA ILE A 103 0.59 -21.02 -20.82
C ILE A 103 -0.43 -21.74 -19.95
N ASN A 104 -0.82 -22.95 -20.36
CA ASN A 104 -1.70 -23.82 -19.59
C ASN A 104 -0.88 -24.58 -18.54
N ARG A 105 -1.12 -24.30 -17.26
CA ARG A 105 -0.45 -24.96 -16.13
C ARG A 105 -1.22 -26.17 -15.58
N TYR A 106 -2.40 -26.50 -16.10
CA TYR A 106 -3.07 -27.77 -15.78
C TYR A 106 -2.25 -28.98 -16.25
N ASP A 107 -2.36 -30.09 -15.51
CA ASP A 107 -1.73 -31.37 -15.84
C ASP A 107 -2.50 -32.21 -16.86
N PHE A 108 -3.83 -32.13 -16.84
CA PHE A 108 -4.70 -33.02 -17.63
C PHE A 108 -5.84 -32.30 -18.36
N LYS A 109 -6.12 -31.05 -17.98
CA LYS A 109 -7.27 -30.28 -18.49
C LYS A 109 -6.81 -29.26 -19.53
N SER A 110 -7.56 -29.11 -20.62
CA SER A 110 -7.36 -28.00 -21.56
C SER A 110 -8.01 -26.71 -21.08
N LEU A 111 -7.71 -25.59 -21.74
CA LEU A 111 -8.31 -24.28 -21.43
C LEU A 111 -9.69 -24.05 -22.09
N ALA A 112 -10.26 -25.05 -22.77
CA ALA A 112 -11.57 -24.92 -23.45
C ALA A 112 -12.75 -24.55 -22.52
N HIS A 113 -12.59 -24.75 -21.21
CA HIS A 113 -13.58 -24.39 -20.20
C HIS A 113 -13.50 -22.93 -19.73
N LEU A 114 -12.55 -22.15 -20.27
CA LEU A 114 -12.35 -20.75 -19.92
C LEU A 114 -12.71 -19.82 -21.08
N LYS A 115 -13.32 -18.69 -20.74
CA LYS A 115 -13.58 -17.56 -21.62
C LYS A 115 -12.53 -16.46 -21.35
N PRO A 116 -11.59 -16.21 -22.28
CA PRO A 116 -10.63 -15.13 -22.16
C PRO A 116 -11.22 -13.78 -22.60
N ILE A 117 -11.03 -12.75 -21.77
CA ILE A 117 -11.48 -11.37 -22.03
C ILE A 117 -10.29 -10.43 -21.88
N LEU A 118 -10.00 -9.70 -22.96
CA LEU A 118 -8.95 -8.70 -23.01
C LEU A 118 -9.58 -7.31 -22.84
N GLN A 119 -9.12 -6.57 -21.84
CA GLN A 119 -9.58 -5.22 -21.51
C GLN A 119 -8.45 -4.22 -21.67
N LEU A 120 -8.74 -3.05 -22.26
CA LEU A 120 -7.84 -1.92 -22.33
C LEU A 120 -8.50 -0.73 -21.63
N LYS A 121 -7.93 -0.31 -20.50
CA LYS A 121 -8.45 0.81 -19.71
C LYS A 121 -7.47 1.99 -19.69
N GLN A 122 -8.01 3.20 -19.58
CA GLN A 122 -7.27 4.42 -19.26
C GLN A 122 -7.88 5.04 -18.01
N GLY A 123 -7.21 4.87 -16.87
CA GLY A 123 -7.79 5.21 -15.57
C GLY A 123 -9.13 4.48 -15.38
N GLN A 124 -10.22 5.24 -15.16
CA GLN A 124 -11.57 4.69 -14.97
C GLN A 124 -12.22 4.24 -16.29
N GLU A 125 -11.79 4.78 -17.42
CA GLU A 125 -12.45 4.60 -18.72
C GLU A 125 -12.08 3.25 -19.35
N MET A 126 -13.08 2.44 -19.67
CA MET A 126 -12.91 1.25 -20.50
C MET A 126 -12.84 1.69 -21.97
N LEU A 127 -11.64 1.68 -22.55
CA LEU A 127 -11.45 2.06 -23.95
C LEU A 127 -11.93 0.96 -24.89
N LEU A 128 -11.60 -0.29 -24.57
CA LEU A 128 -11.99 -1.47 -25.33
C LEU A 128 -12.10 -2.69 -24.42
N GLU A 129 -13.05 -3.56 -24.76
CA GLU A 129 -13.17 -4.91 -24.22
C GLU A 129 -13.41 -5.88 -25.37
N VAL A 130 -12.59 -6.92 -25.45
CA VAL A 130 -12.60 -7.87 -26.56
C VAL A 130 -12.49 -9.29 -26.00
N GLY A 131 -13.50 -10.11 -26.27
CA GLY A 131 -13.39 -11.55 -26.08
C GLY A 131 -12.36 -12.13 -27.05
N LEU A 132 -11.36 -12.83 -26.55
CA LEU A 132 -10.44 -13.56 -27.42
C LEU A 132 -11.10 -14.87 -27.88
N PRO A 133 -10.73 -15.41 -29.05
CA PRO A 133 -11.19 -16.73 -29.44
C PRO A 133 -10.86 -17.74 -28.32
N SER A 134 -11.83 -18.58 -27.96
CA SER A 134 -11.58 -19.68 -27.03
C SER A 134 -10.50 -20.58 -27.63
N PHE A 135 -9.44 -20.86 -26.87
CA PHE A 135 -8.42 -21.82 -27.27
C PHE A 135 -8.58 -23.10 -26.44
N ASP A 136 -8.73 -24.22 -27.13
CA ASP A 136 -8.60 -25.55 -26.55
C ASP A 136 -7.12 -25.90 -26.36
N LEU A 137 -6.41 -25.03 -25.60
CA LEU A 137 -4.98 -25.19 -25.37
C LEU A 137 -4.76 -26.41 -24.46
N PRO A 138 -4.13 -27.50 -24.92
CA PRO A 138 -3.99 -28.71 -24.12
C PRO A 138 -3.16 -28.48 -22.86
N ALA A 139 -3.28 -29.40 -21.91
CA ALA A 139 -2.51 -29.38 -20.67
C ALA A 139 -0.99 -29.23 -20.94
N ARG A 140 -0.33 -28.42 -20.12
CA ARG A 140 1.12 -28.15 -20.19
C ARG A 140 1.62 -27.54 -21.51
N GLN A 141 0.73 -27.05 -22.38
CA GLN A 141 1.11 -26.36 -23.62
C GLN A 141 1.09 -24.84 -23.47
N LYS A 142 1.70 -24.15 -24.45
CA LYS A 142 1.65 -22.70 -24.58
C LYS A 142 1.32 -22.28 -26.00
N GLU A 143 0.68 -21.12 -26.13
CA GLU A 143 0.35 -20.51 -27.41
C GLU A 143 0.64 -19.01 -27.36
N THR A 144 1.23 -18.47 -28.44
CA THR A 144 1.44 -17.03 -28.60
C THR A 144 0.49 -16.52 -29.67
N ILE A 145 -0.31 -15.53 -29.32
CA ILE A 145 -1.26 -14.89 -30.22
C ILE A 145 -0.94 -13.40 -30.35
N ALA A 146 -1.21 -12.86 -31.53
CA ALA A 146 -1.16 -11.42 -31.74
C ALA A 146 -2.32 -10.73 -31.01
N LEU A 147 -2.09 -9.54 -30.45
CA LEU A 147 -3.18 -8.74 -29.90
C LEU A 147 -4.22 -8.42 -31.00
N PRO A 148 -5.53 -8.38 -30.67
CA PRO A 148 -6.57 -8.00 -31.62
C PRO A 148 -6.27 -6.65 -32.30
N LEU A 149 -6.61 -6.52 -33.58
CA LEU A 149 -6.32 -5.32 -34.36
C LEU A 149 -6.85 -4.03 -33.69
N ALA A 150 -8.08 -4.07 -33.17
CA ALA A 150 -8.68 -2.94 -32.46
C ALA A 150 -7.85 -2.49 -31.25
N ILE A 151 -7.26 -3.43 -30.50
CA ILE A 151 -6.39 -3.11 -29.36
C ILE A 151 -5.10 -2.44 -29.87
N LYS A 152 -4.50 -2.97 -30.94
CA LYS A 152 -3.29 -2.40 -31.55
C LYS A 152 -3.51 -0.98 -32.05
N GLU A 153 -4.62 -0.74 -32.75
CA GLU A 153 -5.01 0.59 -33.23
C GLU A 153 -5.17 1.56 -32.05
N LYS A 154 -5.90 1.15 -31.00
CA LYS A 154 -6.11 1.99 -29.82
C LYS A 154 -4.82 2.29 -29.06
N LEU A 155 -3.92 1.32 -28.95
CA LEU A 155 -2.59 1.51 -28.36
C LEU A 155 -1.73 2.51 -29.16
N ASN A 156 -1.89 2.57 -30.48
CA ASN A 156 -1.17 3.52 -31.33
C ASN A 156 -1.77 4.93 -31.28
N GLU A 157 -3.07 5.06 -30.97
CA GLU A 157 -3.76 6.34 -30.81
C GLU A 157 -3.50 6.98 -29.44
N THR A 158 -3.35 6.17 -28.39
CA THR A 158 -3.15 6.68 -27.03
C THR A 158 -1.69 7.03 -26.77
N SER A 159 -1.50 8.09 -25.99
CA SER A 159 -0.18 8.54 -25.53
C SER A 159 -0.14 8.75 -24.01
N ALA A 160 -1.18 8.27 -23.31
CA ALA A 160 -1.30 8.23 -21.87
C ALA A 160 -1.08 6.79 -21.36
N GLU A 161 -0.89 6.63 -20.05
CA GLU A 161 -0.88 5.32 -19.40
C GLU A 161 -2.20 4.59 -19.64
N VAL A 162 -2.08 3.36 -20.11
CA VAL A 162 -3.19 2.42 -20.24
C VAL A 162 -2.83 1.10 -19.60
N ILE A 163 -3.86 0.41 -19.10
CA ILE A 163 -3.74 -0.92 -18.50
C ILE A 163 -4.37 -1.92 -19.45
N LEU A 164 -3.54 -2.83 -19.97
CA LEU A 164 -4.01 -3.98 -20.73
C LEU A 164 -4.14 -5.16 -19.77
N SER A 165 -5.35 -5.71 -19.65
CA SER A 165 -5.67 -6.81 -18.74
C SER A 165 -6.20 -7.99 -19.53
N LEU A 166 -5.73 -9.20 -19.25
CA LEU A 166 -6.31 -10.43 -19.78
C LEU A 166 -6.87 -11.24 -18.62
N LEU A 167 -8.19 -11.43 -18.61
CA LEU A 167 -8.92 -12.16 -17.57
C LEU A 167 -9.52 -13.44 -18.14
N PHE A 168 -9.60 -14.48 -17.31
CA PHE A 168 -10.17 -15.77 -17.66
C PHE A 168 -11.31 -16.12 -16.71
N PHE A 169 -12.47 -16.41 -17.27
CA PHE A 169 -13.66 -16.80 -16.53
C PHE A 169 -14.04 -18.23 -16.88
N ASP A 170 -14.62 -18.99 -15.95
CA ASP A 170 -15.22 -20.27 -16.32
C ASP A 170 -16.38 -20.02 -17.29
N THR A 171 -16.55 -20.87 -18.30
CA THR A 171 -17.66 -20.75 -19.27
C THR A 171 -19.06 -20.82 -18.64
N THR A 172 -19.17 -21.36 -17.42
CA THR A 172 -20.40 -21.40 -16.64
C THR A 172 -20.62 -20.14 -15.80
N GLU A 173 -19.61 -19.27 -15.69
CA GLU A 173 -19.69 -18.01 -14.96
C GLU A 173 -20.58 -17.02 -15.72
N SER A 174 -21.50 -16.39 -14.98
CA SER A 174 -22.43 -15.41 -15.52
C SER A 174 -21.99 -13.97 -15.28
N GLN A 175 -21.07 -13.76 -14.33
CA GLN A 175 -20.58 -12.45 -13.94
C GLN A 175 -19.06 -12.36 -14.12
N GLU A 176 -18.65 -11.62 -15.15
CA GLU A 176 -17.26 -11.43 -15.56
C GLU A 176 -16.58 -10.32 -14.72
N ARG A 177 -16.49 -10.56 -13.41
CA ARG A 177 -15.87 -9.67 -12.42
C ARG A 177 -14.58 -10.25 -11.89
N LEU A 178 -13.61 -9.41 -11.52
CA LEU A 178 -12.31 -9.85 -10.99
C LEU A 178 -12.43 -10.92 -9.89
N GLU A 179 -13.38 -10.78 -8.97
CA GLU A 179 -13.66 -11.75 -7.90
C GLU A 179 -13.94 -13.18 -8.41
N ASN A 180 -14.56 -13.30 -9.57
CA ASN A 180 -14.91 -14.57 -10.23
C ASN A 180 -13.88 -15.02 -11.27
N ALA A 181 -12.85 -14.23 -11.56
CA ALA A 181 -11.80 -14.62 -12.49
C ALA A 181 -11.03 -15.83 -11.95
N VAL A 182 -10.80 -16.83 -12.80
CA VAL A 182 -9.97 -18.01 -12.53
C VAL A 182 -8.49 -17.66 -12.60
N ALA A 183 -8.13 -16.77 -13.52
CA ALA A 183 -6.79 -16.28 -13.74
C ALA A 183 -6.86 -14.89 -14.36
N TRP A 184 -5.86 -14.06 -14.08
CA TRP A 184 -5.70 -12.78 -14.75
C TRP A 184 -4.24 -12.39 -14.81
N GLU A 185 -3.93 -11.45 -15.71
CA GLU A 185 -2.66 -10.74 -15.73
C GLU A 185 -2.85 -9.34 -16.32
N GLN A 186 -1.98 -8.42 -15.93
CA GLN A 186 -2.00 -7.05 -16.43
C GLN A 186 -0.62 -6.60 -16.90
N VAL A 187 -0.61 -5.65 -17.83
CA VAL A 187 0.58 -4.89 -18.18
C VAL A 187 0.25 -3.41 -18.31
N VAL A 188 1.10 -2.57 -17.72
CA VAL A 188 1.04 -1.12 -17.85
C VAL A 188 1.76 -0.72 -19.14
N ILE A 189 1.14 0.09 -19.98
CA ILE A 189 1.72 0.59 -21.22
C ILE A 189 1.63 2.11 -21.23
N GLY A 190 2.71 2.78 -21.65
CA GLY A 190 2.80 4.24 -21.69
C GLY A 190 3.17 4.86 -20.35
N GLU A 191 3.00 6.18 -20.24
CA GLU A 191 3.35 6.94 -19.04
C GLU A 191 2.15 7.68 -18.46
N TYR A 192 2.03 7.65 -17.14
CA TYR A 192 1.01 8.39 -16.43
C TYR A 192 1.24 9.88 -16.62
N ARG A 193 0.25 10.57 -17.22
CA ARG A 193 0.28 12.02 -17.38
C ARG A 193 -0.30 12.66 -16.14
N LYS A 194 0.54 13.42 -15.44
CA LYS A 194 0.12 14.24 -14.31
C LYS A 194 -0.90 15.27 -14.73
N THR A 195 -1.70 15.69 -13.77
CA THR A 195 -2.55 16.87 -13.94
C THR A 195 -1.67 18.10 -14.17
N SER A 196 -2.03 18.93 -15.15
CA SER A 196 -1.31 20.18 -15.39
C SER A 196 -1.48 21.11 -14.19
N ILE A 197 -0.37 21.59 -13.63
CA ILE A 197 -0.39 22.59 -12.57
C ILE A 197 -0.86 23.92 -13.20
N PRO A 198 -1.99 24.50 -12.75
CA PRO A 198 -2.44 25.79 -13.25
C PRO A 198 -1.45 26.91 -12.90
N THR A 199 -1.68 28.08 -13.49
CA THR A 199 -0.79 29.24 -13.35
C THR A 199 -0.62 29.66 -11.89
N LEU A 200 0.52 30.29 -11.60
CA LEU A 200 0.88 30.77 -10.27
C LEU A 200 -0.22 31.58 -9.58
N GLY A 201 -0.44 31.28 -8.30
CA GLY A 201 -1.16 32.19 -7.41
C GLY A 201 -0.20 33.24 -6.85
N ALA A 202 -0.68 34.47 -6.66
CA ALA A 202 0.00 35.39 -5.74
C ALA A 202 -0.19 34.87 -4.31
N PHE A 203 0.88 34.83 -3.54
CA PHE A 203 0.86 34.36 -2.16
C PHE A 203 1.18 35.49 -1.20
N ASP A 204 0.39 35.59 -0.14
CA ASP A 204 0.68 36.41 1.03
C ASP A 204 1.43 35.56 2.06
N VAL A 205 2.43 36.16 2.69
CA VAL A 205 3.26 35.50 3.71
C VAL A 205 3.14 36.27 5.02
N GLU A 206 2.73 35.57 6.08
CA GLU A 206 2.75 36.07 7.45
C GLU A 206 3.78 35.28 8.24
N GLU A 207 4.79 35.97 8.76
CA GLU A 207 5.90 35.33 9.45
C GLU A 207 6.07 35.86 10.87
N THR A 208 6.31 34.94 11.79
CA THR A 208 6.67 35.20 13.19
C THR A 208 7.97 34.47 13.52
N ALA A 209 8.43 34.58 14.77
CA ALA A 209 9.61 33.85 15.23
C ALA A 209 9.45 32.31 15.12
N THR A 210 8.22 31.80 15.29
CA THR A 210 7.93 30.36 15.44
C THR A 210 7.08 29.79 14.32
N THR A 211 6.50 30.62 13.47
CA THR A 211 5.47 30.22 12.50
C THR A 211 5.62 30.99 11.20
N LEU A 212 5.43 30.30 10.08
CA LEU A 212 5.27 30.87 8.75
C LEU A 212 3.89 30.46 8.24
N ILE A 213 3.06 31.41 7.80
CA ILE A 213 1.79 31.14 7.15
C ILE A 213 1.88 31.65 5.72
N VAL A 214 1.66 30.75 4.77
CA VAL A 214 1.57 31.07 3.34
C VAL A 214 0.12 30.91 2.93
N LYS A 215 -0.50 31.98 2.39
CA LYS A 215 -1.92 31.97 2.03
C LYS A 215 -2.19 32.66 0.71
N ASN A 216 -3.33 32.35 0.12
CA ASN A 216 -3.88 33.04 -1.05
C ASN A 216 -5.41 33.00 -0.96
N GLN A 217 -6.11 33.18 -2.07
CA GLN A 217 -7.58 33.17 -2.11
C GLN A 217 -8.20 31.79 -1.91
N GLU A 218 -7.44 30.71 -2.04
CA GLU A 218 -7.91 29.31 -2.05
C GLU A 218 -7.43 28.51 -0.83
N LEU A 219 -6.20 28.76 -0.34
CA LEU A 219 -5.58 28.02 0.77
C LEU A 219 -4.91 28.92 1.83
N SER A 220 -4.69 28.34 3.01
CA SER A 220 -3.74 28.79 4.02
C SER A 220 -2.94 27.60 4.55
N VAL A 221 -1.61 27.62 4.35
CA VAL A 221 -0.68 26.61 4.85
C VAL A 221 0.19 27.21 5.95
N LYS A 222 0.16 26.59 7.13
CA LYS A 222 0.92 27.00 8.30
C LYS A 222 2.06 26.02 8.56
N PHE A 223 3.28 26.54 8.60
CA PHE A 223 4.50 25.83 8.94
C PHE A 223 5.00 26.23 10.33
N SER A 224 5.54 25.26 11.07
CA SER A 224 6.29 25.55 12.30
C SER A 224 7.76 25.75 11.98
N LYS A 225 8.29 26.90 12.36
CA LYS A 225 9.74 27.18 12.33
C LYS A 225 10.50 26.53 13.49
N VAL A 226 9.80 25.87 14.42
CA VAL A 226 10.40 25.14 15.54
C VAL A 226 10.77 23.71 15.14
N ASN A 227 9.92 23.04 14.37
CA ASN A 227 10.14 21.66 13.95
C ASN A 227 10.26 21.48 12.43
N GLY A 228 10.01 22.51 11.62
CA GLY A 228 10.14 22.50 10.17
C GLY A 228 8.98 21.87 9.40
N ARG A 229 7.86 21.57 10.09
CA ARG A 229 6.77 20.80 9.52
C ARG A 229 5.61 21.68 9.06
N LEU A 230 4.90 21.22 8.04
CA LEU A 230 3.56 21.69 7.74
C LEU A 230 2.62 21.23 8.86
N GLN A 231 2.11 22.18 9.63
CA GLN A 231 1.24 21.92 10.77
C GLN A 231 -0.23 21.85 10.37
N GLU A 232 -0.70 22.80 9.59
CA GLU A 232 -2.10 22.94 9.21
C GLU A 232 -2.19 23.41 7.76
N TRP A 233 -3.12 22.84 7.00
CA TRP A 233 -3.56 23.36 5.72
C TRP A 233 -5.08 23.50 5.79
N THR A 234 -5.58 24.72 5.66
CA THR A 234 -7.01 25.01 5.55
C THR A 234 -7.40 25.57 4.18
N ASP A 235 -8.66 25.40 3.80
CA ASP A 235 -9.25 26.10 2.67
C ASP A 235 -9.47 27.60 2.97
N ALA A 236 -9.95 28.35 1.97
CA ALA A 236 -10.29 29.77 2.09
C ALA A 236 -11.37 30.09 3.14
N LYS A 237 -12.17 29.11 3.55
CA LYS A 237 -13.21 29.24 4.59
C LYS A 237 -12.71 28.84 5.98
N GLY A 238 -11.44 28.44 6.09
CA GLY A 238 -10.83 27.96 7.32
C GLY A 238 -11.18 26.51 7.67
N GLN A 239 -11.74 25.74 6.74
CA GLN A 239 -11.95 24.30 6.95
C GLN A 239 -10.64 23.56 6.79
N MET A 240 -10.37 22.62 7.70
CA MET A 240 -9.15 21.82 7.66
C MET A 240 -9.13 20.89 6.44
N VAL A 241 -8.03 20.88 5.71
CA VAL A 241 -7.75 19.94 4.61
C VAL A 241 -6.89 18.79 5.13
N LEU A 242 -5.78 19.12 5.79
CA LEU A 242 -4.91 18.18 6.50
C LEU A 242 -4.13 18.91 7.60
N GLU A 243 -3.67 18.15 8.60
CA GLU A 243 -2.79 18.64 9.66
C GLU A 243 -1.67 17.63 9.99
N ASN A 244 -0.64 18.11 10.68
CA ASN A 244 0.44 17.30 11.25
C ASN A 244 1.17 16.41 10.22
N LEU A 245 1.55 16.97 9.07
CA LEU A 245 2.39 16.27 8.11
C LEU A 245 3.80 16.07 8.69
N ALA A 246 4.20 14.81 8.86
CA ALA A 246 5.51 14.45 9.39
C ALA A 246 6.10 13.25 8.64
N VAL A 247 7.42 13.16 8.58
CA VAL A 247 8.09 11.95 8.10
C VAL A 247 7.82 10.81 9.10
N ASN A 248 7.55 9.61 8.59
CA ASN A 248 7.28 8.42 9.38
C ASN A 248 8.19 7.25 8.95
N PHE A 249 8.77 6.59 9.93
CA PHE A 249 9.62 5.40 9.77
C PHE A 249 9.12 4.19 10.56
N TRP A 250 7.96 4.31 11.24
CA TRP A 250 7.38 3.25 12.06
C TRP A 250 6.00 2.82 11.55
N ARG A 251 5.70 1.53 11.68
CA ARG A 251 4.39 0.92 11.45
C ARG A 251 3.98 0.14 12.71
N ALA A 252 2.70 -0.13 12.90
CA ALA A 252 2.28 -1.02 13.97
C ALA A 252 2.83 -2.42 13.67
N THR A 253 3.58 -3.02 14.59
CA THR A 253 4.24 -4.31 14.30
C THR A 253 3.23 -5.39 13.88
N ILE A 254 3.63 -6.27 12.96
CA ILE A 254 2.89 -7.48 12.60
C ILE A 254 3.44 -8.70 13.35
N ASP A 255 2.71 -9.82 13.38
CA ASP A 255 3.18 -11.05 14.05
C ASP A 255 4.55 -11.51 13.54
N ASN A 256 4.78 -11.47 12.23
CA ASN A 256 6.06 -11.79 11.60
C ASN A 256 7.19 -10.80 11.92
N ASP A 257 6.89 -9.59 12.42
CA ASP A 257 7.94 -8.68 12.91
C ASP A 257 8.42 -9.13 14.30
N ARG A 258 7.48 -9.62 15.14
CA ARG A 258 7.65 -9.95 16.56
C ARG A 258 8.24 -11.33 16.81
N LEU A 259 7.98 -12.28 15.91
CA LEU A 259 8.30 -13.68 16.09
C LEU A 259 9.45 -14.13 15.19
N GLY A 260 10.09 -15.22 15.60
CA GLY A 260 11.18 -15.88 14.88
C GLY A 260 11.47 -17.22 15.53
N ILE A 261 11.68 -18.24 14.69
CA ILE A 261 11.96 -19.61 15.11
C ILE A 261 13.37 -20.02 14.66
N GLU A 262 14.16 -20.51 15.61
CA GLU A 262 15.54 -20.96 15.40
C GLU A 262 15.64 -22.10 14.38
N GLU A 263 14.67 -23.02 14.35
CA GLU A 263 14.59 -24.12 13.38
C GLU A 263 14.49 -23.66 11.93
N PHE A 264 13.93 -22.46 11.72
CA PHE A 264 13.88 -21.79 10.41
C PHE A 264 15.02 -20.77 10.22
N PHE A 265 15.98 -20.72 11.15
CA PHE A 265 17.09 -19.77 11.20
C PHE A 265 16.63 -18.31 11.15
N THR A 266 15.44 -18.04 11.71
CA THR A 266 14.81 -16.71 11.69
C THR A 266 14.92 -16.02 13.03
N LYS A 267 15.10 -14.70 13.00
CA LYS A 267 15.08 -13.84 14.19
C LYS A 267 13.99 -12.79 14.03
N PRO A 268 13.35 -12.37 15.14
CA PRO A 268 12.45 -11.23 15.11
C PRO A 268 13.17 -9.99 14.61
N VAL A 269 12.74 -9.44 13.46
CA VAL A 269 13.30 -8.19 12.93
C VAL A 269 13.00 -7.01 13.86
N LEU A 270 11.91 -7.09 14.63
CA LEU A 270 11.56 -6.11 15.64
C LEU A 270 12.68 -5.92 16.68
N SER A 271 13.38 -6.98 17.07
CA SER A 271 14.49 -6.88 18.02
C SER A 271 15.59 -5.96 17.49
N GLU A 272 15.95 -6.06 16.21
CA GLU A 272 16.90 -5.14 15.58
C GLU A 272 16.35 -3.70 15.62
N TRP A 273 15.11 -3.49 15.20
CA TRP A 273 14.53 -2.15 15.18
C TRP A 273 14.47 -1.48 16.56
N LEU A 274 14.16 -2.24 17.61
CA LEU A 274 14.14 -1.75 18.99
C LEU A 274 15.56 -1.52 19.53
N ASP A 275 16.51 -2.41 19.23
CA ASP A 275 17.91 -2.28 19.65
C ASP A 275 18.56 -1.03 19.06
N TYR A 276 18.18 -0.65 17.84
CA TYR A 276 18.60 0.59 17.20
C TYR A 276 17.69 1.79 17.55
N GLY A 277 16.60 1.59 18.29
CA GLY A 277 15.72 2.66 18.77
C GLY A 277 14.87 3.32 17.69
N VAL A 278 14.53 2.60 16.61
CA VAL A 278 13.74 3.13 15.48
C VAL A 278 12.35 3.63 15.94
N ASN A 279 11.76 2.98 16.94
CA ASN A 279 10.50 3.40 17.57
C ASN A 279 10.60 4.69 18.41
N MET A 280 11.81 5.21 18.61
CA MET A 280 12.08 6.41 19.43
C MET A 280 12.77 7.51 18.63
N LEU A 281 12.66 7.48 17.30
CA LEU A 281 13.18 8.52 16.42
C LEU A 281 12.55 9.87 16.77
N ALA A 282 13.41 10.87 16.96
CA ALA A 282 13.03 12.25 17.21
C ALA A 282 13.72 13.15 16.19
N GLU A 283 12.94 14.05 15.60
CA GLU A 283 13.42 14.98 14.60
C GLU A 283 13.87 16.29 15.25
N ARG A 284 15.03 16.79 14.83
CA ARG A 284 15.54 18.10 15.19
C ARG A 284 15.76 18.92 13.93
N LEU A 285 15.11 20.08 13.86
CA LEU A 285 15.33 21.06 12.81
C LEU A 285 16.75 21.63 12.87
N VAL A 286 17.40 21.74 11.72
CA VAL A 286 18.73 22.34 11.55
C VAL A 286 18.62 23.69 10.84
N SER A 287 17.89 23.73 9.73
CA SER A 287 17.63 24.98 8.99
C SER A 287 16.19 25.04 8.48
N PHE A 288 15.70 26.27 8.33
CA PHE A 288 14.41 26.59 7.75
C PHE A 288 14.60 27.82 6.85
N GLU A 289 14.38 27.65 5.56
CA GLU A 289 14.61 28.66 4.54
C GLU A 289 13.34 28.83 3.72
N THR A 290 13.03 30.07 3.35
CA THR A 290 11.89 30.39 2.50
C THR A 290 12.38 31.22 1.34
N THR A 291 12.08 30.75 0.12
CA THR A 291 12.44 31.44 -1.12
C THR A 291 11.16 31.72 -1.89
N LEU A 292 10.94 32.99 -2.22
CA LEU A 292 9.90 33.43 -3.13
C LEU A 292 10.54 33.65 -4.51
N THR A 293 9.97 33.01 -5.52
CA THR A 293 10.36 33.19 -6.93
C THR A 293 9.13 33.48 -7.78
N ASP A 294 9.34 33.77 -9.07
CA ASP A 294 8.26 33.87 -10.05
C ASP A 294 7.54 32.51 -10.29
N GLU A 295 8.08 31.42 -9.72
CA GLU A 295 7.53 30.06 -9.79
C GLU A 295 6.83 29.62 -8.50
N GLY A 296 6.73 30.50 -7.50
CA GLY A 296 5.94 30.28 -6.28
C GLY A 296 6.77 30.44 -5.01
N ILE A 297 6.29 29.82 -3.93
CA ILE A 297 7.00 29.83 -2.64
C ILE A 297 7.54 28.45 -2.36
N THR A 298 8.84 28.39 -2.06
CA THR A 298 9.51 27.18 -1.58
C THR A 298 9.89 27.35 -0.12
N VAL A 299 9.43 26.43 0.73
CA VAL A 299 9.88 26.26 2.11
C VAL A 299 10.81 25.05 2.15
N ALA A 300 12.09 25.28 2.41
CA ALA A 300 13.11 24.23 2.48
C ALA A 300 13.58 24.05 3.92
N THR A 301 13.66 22.81 4.38
CA THR A 301 14.11 22.47 5.73
C THR A 301 15.17 21.38 5.68
N THR A 302 16.25 21.59 6.43
CA THR A 302 17.18 20.51 6.78
C THR A 302 16.90 20.09 8.21
N SER A 303 16.73 18.79 8.45
CA SER A 303 16.58 18.24 9.80
C SER A 303 17.45 17.00 10.00
N ARG A 304 17.65 16.61 11.27
CA ARG A 304 18.23 15.32 11.62
C ARG A 304 17.21 14.55 12.42
N ILE A 305 16.91 13.34 11.98
CA ILE A 305 16.09 12.41 12.75
C ILE A 305 16.98 11.32 13.33
N MET A 306 16.92 11.15 14.65
CA MET A 306 17.83 10.29 15.40
C MET A 306 17.06 9.63 16.55
N PRO A 307 17.41 8.41 16.96
CA PRO A 307 16.89 7.82 18.17
C PRO A 307 17.42 8.59 19.38
N LYS A 308 16.63 8.70 20.44
CA LYS A 308 17.01 9.44 21.65
C LYS A 308 18.24 8.88 22.39
N THR A 309 18.66 7.66 22.08
CA THR A 309 19.62 6.88 22.88
C THR A 309 20.75 6.23 22.06
N LYS A 310 20.88 6.51 20.76
CA LYS A 310 21.90 5.87 19.89
C LYS A 310 22.59 6.91 19.00
N ASP A 311 23.80 6.59 18.53
CA ASP A 311 24.66 7.46 17.72
C ASP A 311 24.56 7.15 16.21
N TRP A 312 23.33 7.21 15.70
CA TRP A 312 23.03 7.12 14.26
C TRP A 312 21.84 8.01 13.93
N GLY A 313 21.61 8.26 12.65
CA GLY A 313 20.42 8.99 12.23
C GLY A 313 20.30 9.12 10.73
N ILE A 314 19.36 9.96 10.33
CA ILE A 314 19.12 10.30 8.93
C ILE A 314 19.10 11.83 8.84
N GLU A 315 19.96 12.39 8.00
CA GLU A 315 19.87 13.79 7.60
C GLU A 315 18.77 13.91 6.55
N LEU A 316 17.76 14.72 6.83
CA LEU A 316 16.60 14.92 5.97
C LEU A 316 16.66 16.30 5.33
N ALA A 317 16.42 16.35 4.03
CA ALA A 317 16.12 17.57 3.30
C ALA A 317 14.67 17.48 2.81
N THR A 318 13.81 18.34 3.33
CA THR A 318 12.40 18.43 2.91
C THR A 318 12.16 19.76 2.21
N SER A 319 11.49 19.73 1.07
CA SER A 319 11.07 20.91 0.31
C SER A 319 9.57 20.89 0.12
N TYR A 320 8.90 21.99 0.47
CA TYR A 320 7.50 22.25 0.16
C TYR A 320 7.44 23.37 -0.87
N HIS A 321 6.93 23.07 -2.05
CA HIS A 321 6.82 24.02 -3.14
C HIS A 321 5.35 24.30 -3.44
N LEU A 322 4.92 25.51 -3.13
CA LEU A 322 3.58 26.02 -3.40
C LEU A 322 3.60 26.68 -4.78
N SER A 323 3.20 25.91 -5.80
CA SER A 323 3.30 26.29 -7.21
C SER A 323 2.02 26.90 -7.79
N ALA A 324 0.87 26.65 -7.16
CA ALA A 324 -0.44 27.11 -7.62
C ALA A 324 -1.37 27.35 -6.43
N PRO A 325 -2.54 28.00 -6.64
CA PRO A 325 -3.41 28.42 -5.55
C PRO A 325 -3.83 27.32 -4.58
N ASN A 326 -3.90 26.07 -5.01
CA ASN A 326 -4.40 24.94 -4.24
C ASN A 326 -3.42 23.73 -4.24
N ILE A 327 -2.15 23.92 -4.61
CA ILE A 327 -1.19 22.82 -4.82
C ILE A 327 0.07 23.02 -3.97
N VAL A 328 0.50 21.94 -3.31
CA VAL A 328 1.76 21.84 -2.58
C VAL A 328 2.51 20.59 -3.05
N SER A 329 3.62 20.77 -3.77
CA SER A 329 4.54 19.69 -4.08
C SER A 329 5.51 19.48 -2.92
N ILE A 330 5.72 18.22 -2.55
CA ILE A 330 6.56 17.87 -1.40
C ILE A 330 7.64 16.90 -1.85
N GLU A 331 8.87 17.21 -1.50
CA GLU A 331 10.03 16.35 -1.75
C GLU A 331 10.77 16.09 -0.45
N LEU A 332 11.16 14.84 -0.23
CA LEU A 332 11.96 14.38 0.88
C LEU A 332 13.18 13.64 0.33
N SER A 333 14.36 14.02 0.80
CA SER A 333 15.58 13.24 0.61
C SER A 333 16.18 12.90 1.97
N GLY A 334 16.65 11.66 2.12
CA GLY A 334 17.25 11.18 3.37
C GLY A 334 18.62 10.58 3.13
N LYS A 335 19.58 10.92 4.00
CA LYS A 335 20.93 10.35 4.00
C LYS A 335 21.26 9.77 5.38
N PRO A 336 21.32 8.43 5.52
CA PRO A 336 21.71 7.79 6.77
C PRO A 336 23.16 8.11 7.17
N PHE A 337 23.44 8.11 8.47
CA PHE A 337 24.78 8.24 9.04
C PHE A 337 24.89 7.46 10.36
N GLY A 338 26.12 7.16 10.78
CA GLY A 338 26.40 6.39 12.00
C GLY A 338 26.12 4.89 11.84
N GLU A 339 26.17 4.17 12.96
CA GLU A 339 25.84 2.74 13.00
C GLU A 339 24.31 2.55 13.08
N HIS A 340 23.68 2.53 11.91
CA HIS A 340 22.23 2.45 11.76
C HIS A 340 21.74 1.00 11.58
N PRO A 341 20.44 0.70 11.79
CA PRO A 341 19.90 -0.63 11.52
C PRO A 341 19.99 -0.94 10.03
N ARG A 342 20.01 -2.22 9.69
CA ARG A 342 20.05 -2.65 8.27
C ARG A 342 18.79 -2.24 7.53
N THR A 343 17.65 -2.32 8.22
CA THR A 343 16.33 -2.18 7.62
C THR A 343 15.43 -1.28 8.46
N LEU A 344 14.40 -0.73 7.82
CA LEU A 344 13.36 0.05 8.48
C LEU A 344 11.98 -0.58 8.25
N PRO A 345 11.02 -0.41 9.16
CA PRO A 345 9.64 -0.84 8.93
C PRO A 345 9.01 -0.14 7.73
N ARG A 346 9.26 1.18 7.57
CA ARG A 346 8.77 1.98 6.44
C ARG A 346 9.60 3.24 6.21
N ILE A 347 9.39 3.89 5.06
CA ILE A 347 9.85 5.26 4.77
C ILE A 347 8.71 6.00 4.07
N GLY A 348 8.20 7.05 4.69
CA GLY A 348 7.09 7.82 4.12
C GLY A 348 6.73 9.07 4.92
N TRP A 349 5.56 9.62 4.62
CA TRP A 349 4.89 10.65 5.41
C TRP A 349 3.68 10.06 6.14
N LYS A 350 3.34 10.67 7.26
CA LYS A 350 2.09 10.51 7.97
C LYS A 350 1.44 11.88 8.12
N MET A 351 0.13 11.96 7.91
CA MET A 351 -0.66 13.17 8.13
C MET A 351 -2.04 12.81 8.70
N SER A 352 -2.69 13.79 9.32
CA SER A 352 -4.04 13.67 9.85
C SER A 352 -5.03 14.37 8.93
N LEU A 353 -6.10 13.67 8.58
CA LEU A 353 -7.23 14.19 7.84
C LEU A 353 -8.46 14.33 8.75
N PRO A 354 -9.31 15.36 8.55
CA PRO A 354 -10.54 15.49 9.31
C PRO A 354 -11.47 14.27 9.14
N LYS A 355 -12.17 13.87 10.20
CA LYS A 355 -13.15 12.77 10.17
C LYS A 355 -14.31 12.96 9.19
N THR A 356 -14.51 14.18 8.70
CA THR A 356 -15.50 14.45 7.65
C THR A 356 -15.06 13.93 6.28
N GLN A 357 -13.75 13.76 6.05
CA GLN A 357 -13.20 13.19 4.82
C GLN A 357 -13.13 11.67 4.97
N GLN A 358 -14.01 10.94 4.29
CA GLN A 358 -14.15 9.47 4.44
C GLN A 358 -14.26 8.73 3.11
N ALA A 359 -14.62 9.40 2.01
CA ALA A 359 -14.71 8.78 0.70
C ALA A 359 -13.32 8.75 0.06
N VAL A 360 -12.77 7.55 -0.14
CA VAL A 360 -11.45 7.31 -0.72
C VAL A 360 -11.61 6.83 -2.15
N SER A 361 -10.85 7.41 -3.09
CA SER A 361 -10.62 6.83 -4.41
C SER A 361 -9.13 6.77 -4.71
N TRP A 362 -8.66 5.74 -5.39
CA TRP A 362 -7.24 5.64 -5.75
C TRP A 362 -7.04 4.91 -7.05
N TYR A 363 -6.00 5.29 -7.80
CA TYR A 363 -5.55 4.58 -8.98
C TYR A 363 -4.26 3.82 -8.67
N GLY A 364 -4.35 2.51 -8.51
CA GLY A 364 -3.25 1.66 -8.05
C GLY A 364 -3.70 0.22 -7.82
N LYS A 365 -2.87 -0.57 -7.11
CA LYS A 365 -3.22 -1.96 -6.79
C LYS A 365 -4.38 -2.02 -5.79
N GLY A 366 -5.31 -2.94 -6.01
CA GLY A 366 -6.48 -3.20 -5.18
C GLY A 366 -7.27 -4.42 -5.66
N PRO A 367 -8.49 -4.64 -5.14
CA PRO A 367 -9.15 -3.84 -4.10
C PRO A 367 -8.59 -4.12 -2.69
N HIS A 368 -7.99 -5.30 -2.48
CA HIS A 368 -7.46 -5.76 -1.20
C HIS A 368 -6.08 -5.17 -0.89
N GLU A 369 -5.65 -5.30 0.37
CA GLU A 369 -4.31 -4.88 0.77
C GLU A 369 -3.21 -5.68 0.10
N ASN A 370 -2.06 -5.04 -0.09
CA ASN A 370 -0.91 -5.62 -0.74
C ASN A 370 0.40 -4.98 -0.23
N TYR A 371 1.47 -5.78 -0.21
CA TYR A 371 2.78 -5.46 0.36
C TYR A 371 3.90 -5.99 -0.54
N ALA A 372 5.15 -5.58 -0.26
CA ALA A 372 6.29 -5.79 -1.16
C ALA A 372 6.47 -7.26 -1.63
N ASP A 373 6.17 -8.21 -0.75
CA ASP A 373 6.24 -9.66 -0.97
C ASP A 373 4.87 -10.36 -0.99
N SER A 374 3.77 -9.61 -1.08
CA SER A 374 2.39 -10.12 -1.20
C SER A 374 1.54 -9.12 -1.97
N GLN A 375 1.69 -9.10 -3.29
CA GLN A 375 1.08 -8.08 -4.16
C GLN A 375 0.66 -8.58 -5.55
N GLU A 376 0.80 -9.86 -5.84
CA GLU A 376 0.48 -10.43 -7.15
C GLU A 376 -1.03 -10.37 -7.44
N ALA A 377 -1.87 -10.51 -6.42
CA ALA A 377 -3.32 -10.34 -6.55
C ALA A 377 -3.76 -8.88 -6.65
N GLY A 378 -2.84 -7.93 -6.41
CA GLY A 378 -3.11 -6.50 -6.53
C GLY A 378 -3.40 -6.12 -7.98
N PHE A 379 -4.68 -5.94 -8.30
CA PHE A 379 -5.14 -5.54 -9.63
C PHE A 379 -5.11 -4.01 -9.73
N ILE A 380 -4.48 -3.50 -10.79
CA ILE A 380 -4.38 -2.07 -11.06
C ILE A 380 -5.69 -1.62 -11.69
N ASP A 381 -6.41 -0.78 -10.97
CA ASP A 381 -7.62 -0.09 -11.43
C ASP A 381 -7.81 1.18 -10.61
N VAL A 382 -8.87 1.93 -10.91
CA VAL A 382 -9.37 2.99 -10.05
C VAL A 382 -10.43 2.42 -9.12
N TRP A 383 -10.10 2.41 -7.85
CA TRP A 383 -10.92 1.85 -6.78
C TRP A 383 -11.58 2.95 -5.97
N GLN A 384 -12.66 2.60 -5.29
CA GLN A 384 -13.38 3.46 -4.36
C GLN A 384 -13.76 2.70 -3.11
N ALA A 385 -13.68 3.35 -1.95
CA ALA A 385 -13.98 2.77 -0.64
C ALA A 385 -14.30 3.88 0.37
N GLN A 386 -14.91 3.54 1.50
CA GLN A 386 -14.82 4.38 2.69
C GLN A 386 -13.52 4.07 3.46
N VAL A 387 -13.04 5.02 4.29
CA VAL A 387 -11.88 4.77 5.17
C VAL A 387 -12.06 3.51 6.02
N ALA A 388 -13.27 3.24 6.51
CA ALA A 388 -13.58 2.05 7.28
C ALA A 388 -13.44 0.74 6.48
N ASP A 389 -13.71 0.76 5.17
CA ASP A 389 -13.61 -0.43 4.30
C ASP A 389 -12.15 -0.80 3.98
N LEU A 390 -11.20 0.11 4.21
CA LEU A 390 -9.78 -0.11 3.98
C LEU A 390 -9.05 -0.74 5.19
N PHE A 391 -9.76 -0.93 6.30
CA PHE A 391 -9.25 -1.61 7.48
C PHE A 391 -9.43 -3.13 7.37
N THR A 392 -8.34 -3.89 7.53
CA THR A 392 -8.40 -5.35 7.62
C THR A 392 -8.49 -5.77 9.10
N PRO A 393 -9.59 -6.41 9.54
CA PRO A 393 -9.84 -6.71 10.94
C PRO A 393 -9.12 -7.98 11.40
N TYR A 394 -7.78 -7.99 11.36
CA TYR A 394 -6.97 -9.05 11.95
C TYR A 394 -7.37 -9.25 13.42
N VAL A 395 -7.54 -10.52 13.84
CA VAL A 395 -8.02 -10.88 15.19
C VAL A 395 -7.18 -10.20 16.28
N ARG A 396 -5.85 -10.26 16.12
CA ARG A 396 -4.91 -9.39 16.83
C ARG A 396 -4.60 -8.18 15.94
N PRO A 397 -4.98 -6.95 16.33
CA PRO A 397 -4.70 -5.76 15.54
C PRO A 397 -3.20 -5.54 15.27
N GLN A 398 -2.89 -5.02 14.08
CA GLN A 398 -1.53 -4.76 13.59
C GLN A 398 -1.57 -3.87 12.32
N GLU A 399 -0.41 -3.54 11.73
CA GLU A 399 -0.38 -2.85 10.43
C GLU A 399 -1.19 -3.61 9.38
N ASN A 400 -2.01 -2.88 8.64
CA ASN A 400 -2.89 -3.40 7.60
C ASN A 400 -3.20 -2.30 6.56
N GLY A 401 -3.96 -2.62 5.52
CA GLY A 401 -4.58 -1.63 4.64
C GLY A 401 -3.66 -1.00 3.59
N ASN A 402 -2.40 -1.42 3.46
CA ASN A 402 -1.50 -0.85 2.46
C ASN A 402 -1.97 -1.11 1.01
N ARG A 403 -1.76 -0.12 0.13
CA ARG A 403 -2.05 -0.19 -1.32
C ARG A 403 -0.84 0.30 -2.10
N MET A 404 -0.20 -0.59 -2.85
CA MET A 404 1.02 -0.32 -3.60
C MET A 404 0.76 0.22 -4.99
N GLU A 405 1.84 0.73 -5.60
CA GLU A 405 1.86 1.22 -6.97
C GLU A 405 0.76 2.26 -7.27
N THR A 406 0.51 3.14 -6.30
CA THR A 406 -0.51 4.18 -6.39
C THR A 406 0.01 5.36 -7.21
N ARG A 407 -0.77 5.74 -8.23
CA ARG A 407 -0.57 6.94 -9.04
C ARG A 407 -1.18 8.15 -8.37
N TYR A 408 -2.40 8.01 -7.86
CA TYR A 408 -3.02 9.01 -7.02
C TYR A 408 -3.94 8.37 -5.98
N VAL A 409 -4.16 9.07 -4.87
CA VAL A 409 -5.24 8.83 -3.90
C VAL A 409 -5.97 10.13 -3.62
N GLN A 410 -7.29 10.05 -3.48
CA GLN A 410 -8.17 11.15 -3.15
C GLN A 410 -8.98 10.78 -1.92
N VAL A 411 -9.11 11.70 -0.96
CA VAL A 411 -9.93 11.53 0.24
C VAL A 411 -10.84 12.75 0.38
N LEU A 412 -12.14 12.54 0.21
CA LEU A 412 -13.14 13.62 0.15
C LEU A 412 -14.18 13.49 1.26
N ASN A 413 -14.78 14.63 1.58
CA ASN A 413 -15.98 14.73 2.38
C ASN A 413 -17.25 14.60 1.51
N SER A 414 -18.42 14.65 2.15
CA SER A 414 -19.74 14.59 1.49
C SER A 414 -20.04 15.75 0.52
N GLN A 415 -19.23 16.80 0.54
CA GLN A 415 -19.31 17.97 -0.34
C GLN A 415 -18.28 17.91 -1.48
N ASN A 416 -17.64 16.75 -1.70
CA ASN A 416 -16.56 16.54 -2.67
C ASN A 416 -15.33 17.44 -2.44
N GLN A 417 -15.11 17.87 -1.20
CA GLN A 417 -13.94 18.65 -0.81
C GLN A 417 -12.98 17.79 0.00
N GLY A 418 -11.68 18.04 -0.15
CA GLY A 418 -10.67 17.32 0.62
C GLY A 418 -9.30 17.35 -0.03
N LEU A 419 -8.62 16.21 0.01
CA LEU A 419 -7.24 16.08 -0.43
C LEU A 419 -7.12 15.14 -1.63
N PHE A 420 -6.37 15.55 -2.63
CA PHE A 420 -5.87 14.71 -3.71
C PHE A 420 -4.34 14.65 -3.63
N VAL A 421 -3.77 13.46 -3.74
CA VAL A 421 -2.32 13.22 -3.70
C VAL A 421 -1.94 12.47 -4.96
N GLU A 422 -0.99 13.00 -5.72
CA GLU A 422 -0.52 12.41 -6.98
C GLU A 422 0.98 12.14 -6.92
N LYS A 423 1.40 11.06 -7.58
CA LYS A 423 2.81 10.69 -7.72
C LYS A 423 3.57 11.75 -8.53
N GLN A 424 4.83 12.00 -8.17
CA GLN A 424 5.68 12.81 -9.04
C GLN A 424 6.42 11.97 -10.09
N LYS A 425 7.27 11.04 -9.70
CA LYS A 425 8.04 10.24 -10.67
C LYS A 425 7.59 8.80 -10.62
N LYS A 426 7.85 8.17 -9.47
CA LYS A 426 7.49 6.77 -9.20
C LYS A 426 6.16 6.70 -8.45
N PRO A 427 5.37 5.65 -8.66
CA PRO A 427 4.23 5.35 -7.80
C PRO A 427 4.64 5.29 -6.32
N PHE A 428 3.68 5.56 -5.43
CA PHE A 428 3.85 5.47 -3.98
C PHE A 428 2.91 4.41 -3.41
N ASN A 429 3.05 4.08 -2.12
CA ASN A 429 2.06 3.27 -1.42
C ASN A 429 1.27 4.13 -0.45
N PHE A 430 0.04 3.75 -0.13
CA PHE A 430 -0.70 4.43 0.93
C PHE A 430 -1.49 3.47 1.80
N SER A 431 -1.75 3.88 3.03
CA SER A 431 -2.76 3.32 3.93
C SER A 431 -3.49 4.47 4.61
N ILE A 432 -4.75 4.26 4.99
CA ILE A 432 -5.53 5.25 5.72
C ILE A 432 -6.40 4.56 6.77
N HIS A 433 -6.37 5.07 7.99
CA HIS A 433 -7.07 4.46 9.12
C HIS A 433 -7.77 5.48 10.01
N ASN A 434 -8.88 5.04 10.60
CA ASN A 434 -9.54 5.73 11.71
C ASN A 434 -8.84 5.50 13.06
N TYR A 435 -7.73 4.79 13.08
CA TYR A 435 -6.93 4.42 14.26
C TYR A 435 -5.52 4.94 14.09
N THR A 436 -4.86 5.34 15.18
CA THR A 436 -3.44 5.65 15.10
C THR A 436 -2.58 4.39 15.13
N THR A 437 -1.35 4.49 14.65
CA THR A 437 -0.34 3.42 14.78
C THR A 437 -0.23 2.89 16.22
N GLU A 438 -0.27 3.77 17.22
CA GLU A 438 -0.16 3.41 18.64
C GLU A 438 -1.41 2.69 19.17
N ILE A 439 -2.59 3.00 18.63
CA ILE A 439 -3.84 2.30 18.98
C ILE A 439 -3.79 0.88 18.42
N LEU A 440 -3.43 0.73 17.15
CA LEU A 440 -3.28 -0.57 16.49
C LEU A 440 -2.25 -1.45 17.20
N GLU A 441 -1.08 -0.90 17.55
CA GLU A 441 0.01 -1.66 18.16
C GLU A 441 -0.27 -2.10 19.60
N LYS A 442 -1.07 -1.34 20.36
CA LYS A 442 -1.40 -1.67 21.76
C LYS A 442 -2.55 -2.65 21.89
N ALA A 443 -3.49 -2.64 20.95
CA ALA A 443 -4.65 -3.49 21.01
C ALA A 443 -4.26 -4.96 20.82
N THR A 444 -4.80 -5.81 21.68
CA THR A 444 -4.66 -7.28 21.56
C THR A 444 -5.87 -7.88 20.86
N HIS A 445 -7.02 -7.21 20.92
CA HIS A 445 -8.28 -7.64 20.34
C HIS A 445 -8.96 -6.48 19.62
N THR A 446 -9.78 -6.79 18.61
CA THR A 446 -10.48 -5.78 17.81
C THR A 446 -11.45 -4.90 18.61
N ASN A 447 -12.09 -5.44 19.65
CA ASN A 447 -13.00 -4.67 20.54
C ASN A 447 -12.27 -3.68 21.47
N GLN A 448 -10.93 -3.68 21.47
CA GLN A 448 -10.12 -2.71 22.22
C GLN A 448 -9.75 -1.48 21.37
N LEU A 449 -10.06 -1.50 20.07
CA LEU A 449 -9.74 -0.41 19.17
C LEU A 449 -10.69 0.77 19.43
N GLU A 450 -10.09 1.93 19.72
CA GLU A 450 -10.81 3.19 19.85
C GLU A 450 -10.48 4.08 18.67
N GLU A 451 -11.48 4.60 17.97
CA GLU A 451 -11.22 5.52 16.86
C GLU A 451 -10.51 6.79 17.34
N ALA A 452 -9.50 7.21 16.58
CA ALA A 452 -8.82 8.48 16.75
C ALA A 452 -9.73 9.66 16.38
N LYS A 453 -9.33 10.89 16.73
CA LYS A 453 -10.08 12.11 16.40
C LYS A 453 -10.00 12.51 14.92
N THR A 454 -9.01 11.98 14.22
CA THR A 454 -8.70 12.21 12.80
C THR A 454 -8.51 10.86 12.11
N SER A 455 -8.54 10.86 10.78
CA SER A 455 -8.06 9.72 10.01
C SER A 455 -6.55 9.91 9.77
N GLU A 456 -5.72 8.91 10.04
CA GLU A 456 -4.30 8.97 9.69
C GLU A 456 -4.13 8.48 8.24
N LEU A 457 -3.65 9.35 7.35
CA LEU A 457 -3.21 8.97 6.00
C LEU A 457 -1.69 8.82 6.02
N MET A 458 -1.23 7.69 5.51
CA MET A 458 0.16 7.40 5.30
C MET A 458 0.50 7.37 3.82
N LEU A 459 1.60 8.00 3.42
CA LEU A 459 2.13 7.98 2.05
C LEU A 459 3.55 7.45 2.11
N ASP A 460 3.79 6.28 1.53
CA ASP A 460 5.07 5.60 1.63
C ASP A 460 5.81 5.57 0.30
N LEU A 461 7.12 5.79 0.38
CA LEU A 461 8.05 5.36 -0.65
C LEU A 461 8.07 3.83 -0.70
N ALA A 462 8.17 3.20 0.47
CA ALA A 462 8.28 1.76 0.61
C ALA A 462 8.02 1.30 2.05
N GLN A 463 7.73 0.01 2.20
CA GLN A 463 7.53 -0.67 3.47
C GLN A 463 8.32 -1.98 3.48
N TYR A 464 8.76 -2.44 4.66
CA TYR A 464 9.32 -3.78 4.84
C TYR A 464 8.28 -4.84 4.47
N GLY A 465 8.70 -5.94 3.84
CA GLY A 465 7.84 -7.07 3.53
C GLY A 465 7.14 -7.68 4.75
N LEU A 466 6.15 -8.53 4.50
CA LEU A 466 5.40 -9.25 5.53
C LEU A 466 6.19 -10.47 6.04
N GLY A 467 6.83 -11.20 5.12
CA GLY A 467 7.53 -12.44 5.42
C GLY A 467 6.60 -13.51 5.98
N SER A 468 7.19 -14.50 6.66
CA SER A 468 6.43 -15.57 7.34
C SER A 468 7.13 -16.03 8.62
N ALA A 469 7.89 -15.13 9.26
CA ALA A 469 8.84 -15.45 10.32
C ALA A 469 8.22 -16.05 11.59
N SER A 470 6.90 -15.97 11.76
CA SER A 470 6.20 -16.58 12.89
C SER A 470 6.41 -18.10 12.97
N CYS A 471 6.36 -18.81 11.83
CA CYS A 471 6.74 -20.23 11.69
C CYS A 471 7.35 -20.56 10.31
N GLY A 472 8.15 -19.65 9.76
CA GLY A 472 8.64 -19.74 8.39
C GLY A 472 9.83 -18.80 8.15
N PRO A 473 10.27 -18.62 6.90
CA PRO A 473 11.39 -17.74 6.60
C PRO A 473 11.09 -16.25 6.87
N GLU A 474 12.17 -15.51 7.15
CA GLU A 474 12.17 -14.05 7.13
C GLU A 474 11.85 -13.50 5.74
N VAL A 475 11.56 -12.20 5.66
CA VAL A 475 11.44 -11.47 4.40
C VAL A 475 12.70 -11.69 3.55
N LEU A 476 12.51 -12.07 2.28
CA LEU A 476 13.61 -12.28 1.35
C LEU A 476 14.37 -10.98 1.08
N PRO A 477 15.69 -11.01 0.84
CA PRO A 477 16.51 -9.81 0.69
C PRO A 477 15.95 -8.75 -0.28
N GLN A 478 15.34 -9.14 -1.40
CA GLN A 478 14.78 -8.21 -2.39
C GLN A 478 13.53 -7.44 -1.92
N HIS A 479 12.87 -7.93 -0.86
CA HIS A 479 11.64 -7.36 -0.29
C HIS A 479 11.89 -6.63 1.03
N ARG A 480 13.14 -6.56 1.47
CA ARG A 480 13.55 -5.81 2.66
C ARG A 480 13.70 -4.34 2.31
N LEU A 481 13.21 -3.48 3.20
CA LEU A 481 13.46 -2.05 3.11
C LEU A 481 14.78 -1.70 3.79
N TYR A 482 15.88 -1.75 3.04
CA TYR A 482 17.19 -1.35 3.54
C TYR A 482 17.27 0.15 3.80
N LEU A 483 18.01 0.53 4.85
CA LEU A 483 18.27 1.93 5.15
C LEU A 483 19.43 2.46 4.29
N GLU A 484 19.08 2.94 3.10
CA GLU A 484 20.00 3.54 2.12
C GLU A 484 19.57 4.99 1.81
N PRO A 485 20.41 5.81 1.15
CA PRO A 485 19.96 7.12 0.69
C PRO A 485 18.71 7.04 -0.19
N PHE A 486 17.71 7.84 0.12
CA PHE A 486 16.40 7.79 -0.53
C PHE A 486 15.91 9.16 -0.97
N HIS A 487 14.99 9.16 -1.94
CA HIS A 487 14.26 10.34 -2.39
C HIS A 487 12.80 9.95 -2.64
N PHE A 488 11.87 10.76 -2.13
CA PHE A 488 10.45 10.56 -2.25
C PHE A 488 9.74 11.88 -2.53
N SER A 489 8.83 11.88 -3.50
CA SER A 489 8.12 13.09 -3.89
C SER A 489 6.70 12.82 -4.39
N VAL A 490 5.79 13.69 -3.94
CA VAL A 490 4.36 13.69 -4.28
C VAL A 490 3.88 15.12 -4.49
N THR A 491 2.72 15.28 -5.10
CA THR A 491 2.01 16.56 -5.22
C THR A 491 0.68 16.44 -4.51
N LEU A 492 0.42 17.33 -3.57
CA LEU A 492 -0.85 17.44 -2.85
C LEU A 492 -1.65 18.57 -3.46
N GLN A 493 -2.94 18.34 -3.66
CA GLN A 493 -3.88 19.31 -4.17
C GLN A 493 -5.12 19.33 -3.29
N GLN A 494 -5.53 20.53 -2.87
CA GLN A 494 -6.83 20.75 -2.26
C GLN A 494 -7.90 20.67 -3.35
N VAL A 495 -8.92 19.85 -3.09
CA VAL A 495 -10.09 19.70 -3.95
C VAL A 495 -11.19 20.59 -3.41
N ASN A 496 -11.63 21.54 -4.23
CA ASN A 496 -12.77 22.41 -3.97
C ASN A 496 -13.92 21.87 -4.83
N GLY A 497 -15.04 21.50 -4.19
CA GLY A 497 -16.13 20.73 -4.79
C GLY A 497 -16.90 21.39 -5.92
#